data_AF-A0A7W1WU98-F1
#
_entry.id   AF-A0A7W1WU98-F1
#
_cell.length_a   1.000
_cell.length_b   1.000
_cell.length_c   1.000
_cell.angle_alpha   90.00
_cell.angle_beta   90.00
_cell.angle_gamma   90.00
#
_symmetry.space_group_name_H-M   'P 1'
#
loop_
_entity.id
_entity.type
_entity.pdbx_description
1 polymer ?
#
loop_
_entity_poly.entity_id
_entity_poly.type
_entity_poly.pdbx_seq_one_letter_code
_entity_poly.pdbx_strand_id
1 'polypeptide(L)'
;MNQYLKTIDKMDRVLKSLVERPELAKNINRKKFRAYKQELLPICNQLKQIDPQVGELMDQFDPERFRRNMYYFKARVMIDKIETILGN
;
A
#
# COMPACT_ATOMS: atom_id res chain seq x y z
N MET A 1 2.66 4.66 15.31
CA MET A 1 1.50 3.94 14.73
C MET A 1 0.58 4.85 13.91
N ASN A 2 0.04 5.94 14.49
CA ASN A 2 -0.93 6.84 13.81
C ASN A 2 -0.40 7.55 12.54
N GLN A 3 0.90 7.79 12.44
CA GLN A 3 1.49 8.46 11.28
C GLN A 3 1.51 7.58 10.03
N TYR A 4 1.71 6.26 10.19
CA TYR A 4 1.73 5.30 9.08
C TYR A 4 0.33 5.08 8.52
N LEU A 5 -0.70 5.04 9.36
CA LEU A 5 -2.11 5.00 8.92
C LEU A 5 -2.46 6.21 8.07
N LYS A 6 -2.04 7.41 8.48
CA LYS A 6 -2.21 8.64 7.69
C LYS A 6 -1.48 8.55 6.34
N THR A 7 -0.29 7.95 6.30
CA THR A 7 0.45 7.73 5.05
C THR A 7 -0.28 6.76 4.12
N ILE A 8 -0.78 5.62 4.64
CA ILE A 8 -1.56 4.65 3.85
C ILE A 8 -2.82 5.31 3.29
N ASP A 9 -3.58 6.03 4.12
CA ASP A 9 -4.82 6.68 3.67
C ASP A 9 -4.57 7.79 2.65
N LYS A 10 -3.49 8.56 2.82
CA LYS A 10 -3.08 9.58 1.85
C LYS A 10 -2.72 8.94 0.51
N MET A 11 -2.00 7.81 0.53
CA MET A 11 -1.62 7.09 -0.68
C MET A 11 -2.80 6.36 -1.34
N ASP A 12 -3.71 5.78 -0.56
CA ASP A 12 -4.96 5.16 -1.06
C ASP A 12 -5.79 6.16 -1.86
N ARG A 13 -5.89 7.41 -1.38
CA ARG A 13 -6.57 8.49 -2.11
C ARG A 13 -5.89 8.86 -3.42
N VAL A 14 -4.56 8.95 -3.42
CA VAL A 14 -3.77 9.28 -4.63
C VAL A 14 -3.86 8.16 -5.67
N LEU A 15 -3.90 6.90 -5.23
CA LEU A 15 -3.95 5.76 -6.14
C LEU A 15 -5.36 5.50 -6.66
N LYS A 16 -6.41 5.74 -5.86
CA LYS A 16 -7.80 5.77 -6.36
C LYS A 16 -7.98 6.81 -7.46
N SER A 17 -7.48 8.03 -7.26
CA SER A 17 -7.62 9.07 -8.27
C SER A 17 -6.87 8.76 -9.57
N LEU A 18 -5.76 8.00 -9.51
CA LEU A 18 -5.05 7.52 -10.70
C LEU A 18 -5.77 6.37 -11.42
N VAL A 19 -6.46 5.50 -10.69
CA VAL A 19 -7.30 4.43 -11.27
C VAL A 19 -8.54 5.01 -11.94
N GLU A 20 -9.18 6.00 -11.31
CA GLU A 20 -10.36 6.69 -11.84
C GLU A 20 -10.03 7.60 -13.03
N ARG A 21 -8.78 8.06 -13.14
CA ARG A 21 -8.31 9.00 -14.17
C ARG A 21 -7.00 8.53 -14.80
N PRO A 22 -7.02 7.43 -15.59
CA PRO A 22 -5.82 6.83 -16.19
C PRO A 22 -5.09 7.78 -17.15
N GLU A 23 -5.75 8.81 -17.67
CA GLU A 23 -5.12 9.89 -18.45
C GLU A 23 -4.12 10.73 -17.64
N LEU A 24 -4.28 10.83 -16.31
CA LEU A 24 -3.30 11.45 -15.43
C LEU A 24 -2.03 10.60 -15.32
N ALA A 25 -2.14 9.30 -15.58
CA ALA A 25 -1.01 8.40 -15.74
C ALA A 25 -0.37 8.50 -17.13
N LYS A 26 -0.70 9.47 -18.00
CA LYS A 26 0.08 9.71 -19.23
C LYS A 26 1.30 10.61 -18.99
N ASN A 27 1.29 11.40 -17.91
CA ASN A 27 2.42 12.20 -17.44
C ASN A 27 3.12 11.51 -16.26
N ILE A 28 3.50 10.23 -16.44
CA ILE A 28 4.09 9.40 -15.38
C ILE A 28 5.43 9.99 -14.95
N ASN A 29 5.42 10.75 -13.87
CA ASN A 29 6.64 11.07 -13.15
C ASN A 29 7.12 9.79 -12.45
N ARG A 30 7.83 8.93 -13.18
CA ARG A 30 8.39 7.65 -12.69
C ARG A 30 9.16 7.84 -11.38
N LYS A 31 9.80 8.99 -11.18
CA LYS A 31 10.50 9.35 -9.93
C LYS A 31 9.53 9.44 -8.75
N LYS A 32 8.33 10.02 -8.95
CA LYS A 32 7.28 10.13 -7.92
C LYS A 32 6.72 8.76 -7.54
N PHE A 33 6.50 7.88 -8.51
CA PHE A 33 6.05 6.50 -8.22
C PHE A 33 7.11 5.67 -7.50
N ARG A 34 8.39 5.81 -7.88
CA ARG A 34 9.50 5.21 -7.12
C ARG A 34 9.54 5.70 -5.67
N ALA A 35 9.32 6.99 -5.43
CA ALA A 35 9.22 7.54 -4.08
C ALA A 35 8.06 6.93 -3.29
N TYR A 36 6.88 6.80 -3.90
CA TYR A 36 5.73 6.13 -3.27
C TYR A 36 6.02 4.67 -2.92
N LYS A 37 6.67 3.92 -3.81
CA LYS A 37 7.11 2.55 -3.48
C LYS A 37 8.06 2.52 -2.28
N GLN A 38 9.05 3.42 -2.25
CA GLN A 38 10.00 3.53 -1.14
C GLN A 38 9.34 3.90 0.19
N GLU A 39 8.24 4.65 0.17
CA GLU A 39 7.46 4.97 1.37
C GLU A 39 6.51 3.84 1.80
N LEU A 40 6.01 3.02 0.87
CA LEU A 40 5.09 1.90 1.16
C LEU A 40 5.81 0.65 1.70
N LEU A 41 7.03 0.36 1.23
CA LEU A 41 7.80 -0.81 1.66
C LEU A 41 8.02 -0.86 3.19
N PRO A 42 8.46 0.23 3.86
CA PRO A 42 8.58 0.26 5.32
C PRO A 42 7.27 -0.04 6.05
N ILE A 43 6.13 0.36 5.50
CA ILE A 43 4.82 0.12 6.11
C ILE A 43 4.51 -1.37 6.11
N CYS A 44 4.73 -2.07 5.00
CA CYS A 44 4.59 -3.52 4.93
C CYS A 44 5.51 -4.23 5.93
N ASN A 45 6.77 -3.79 6.02
CA ASN A 45 7.74 -4.36 6.95
C ASN A 45 7.35 -4.14 8.41
N GLN A 46 6.91 -2.94 8.78
CA GLN A 46 6.46 -2.63 10.13
C GLN A 46 5.20 -3.40 10.52
N LEU A 47 4.25 -3.57 9.60
CA LEU A 47 3.07 -4.39 9.85
C LEU A 47 3.47 -5.85 10.11
N LYS A 48 4.44 -6.39 9.36
CA LYS A 48 5.02 -7.74 9.61
C LYS A 48 5.78 -7.83 10.93
N GLN A 49 6.40 -6.74 11.40
CA GLN A 49 7.05 -6.71 12.73
C GLN A 49 6.04 -6.69 13.88
N ILE A 50 4.95 -5.93 13.73
CA ILE A 50 3.88 -5.85 14.73
C ILE A 50 3.10 -7.16 14.79
N ASP A 51 2.82 -7.73 13.61
CA ASP A 51 2.06 -8.97 13.46
C ASP A 51 2.75 -9.83 12.40
N PRO A 52 3.57 -10.80 12.81
CA PRO A 52 4.28 -11.70 11.90
C PRO A 52 3.35 -12.43 10.94
N GLN A 53 2.10 -12.67 11.34
CA GLN A 53 1.09 -13.37 10.56
C GLN A 53 0.20 -12.40 9.75
N VAL A 54 0.58 -11.12 9.63
CA VAL A 54 -0.14 -10.18 8.76
C VAL A 54 -0.03 -10.63 7.30
N GLY A 55 -1.12 -10.51 6.56
CA GLY A 55 -1.23 -10.96 5.18
C GLY A 55 -1.50 -12.47 5.02
N GLU A 56 -1.58 -13.22 6.13
CA GLU A 56 -1.92 -14.65 6.10
C GLU A 56 -3.42 -14.86 6.34
N LEU A 57 -3.91 -16.03 5.91
CA LEU A 57 -5.27 -16.48 6.20
C LEU A 57 -5.49 -16.50 7.72
N MET A 58 -6.67 -16.07 8.13
CA MET A 58 -7.06 -16.00 9.53
C MET A 58 -7.98 -17.18 9.83
N ASP A 59 -7.57 -18.07 10.73
CA ASP A 59 -8.39 -19.20 11.17
C ASP A 59 -9.53 -18.76 12.09
N GLN A 60 -9.36 -17.63 12.78
CA GLN A 60 -10.35 -17.02 13.66
C GLN A 60 -10.40 -15.51 13.43
N PHE A 61 -11.59 -14.93 13.56
CA PHE A 61 -11.78 -13.49 13.37
C PHE A 61 -11.21 -12.70 14.55
N ASP A 62 -10.10 -12.01 14.29
CA ASP A 62 -9.53 -10.97 15.16
C ASP A 62 -9.71 -9.60 14.49
N PRO A 63 -10.52 -8.68 15.05
CA PRO A 63 -10.74 -7.36 14.48
C PRO A 63 -9.47 -6.54 14.26
N GLU A 64 -8.47 -6.66 15.13
CA GLU A 64 -7.23 -5.91 15.02
C GLU A 64 -6.32 -6.49 13.94
N ARG A 65 -6.18 -7.82 13.89
CA ARG A 65 -5.45 -8.49 12.81
C ARG A 65 -6.13 -8.29 11.47
N PHE A 66 -7.46 -8.32 11.41
CA PHE A 66 -8.21 -7.99 10.20
C PHE A 66 -7.87 -6.58 9.71
N ARG A 67 -7.85 -5.60 10.62
CA ARG A 67 -7.48 -4.22 10.30
C ARG A 67 -6.03 -4.12 9.80
N ARG A 68 -5.08 -4.80 10.44
CA ARG A 68 -3.67 -4.86 9.99
C ARG A 68 -3.54 -5.52 8.62
N ASN A 69 -4.23 -6.64 8.40
CA ASN A 69 -4.31 -7.34 7.11
C ASN A 69 -4.84 -6.41 6.01
N MET A 70 -5.93 -5.70 6.27
CA MET A 70 -6.48 -4.72 5.32
C MET A 70 -5.44 -3.66 4.92
N TYR A 71 -4.72 -3.09 5.88
CA TYR A 71 -3.67 -2.09 5.59
C TYR A 71 -2.48 -2.69 4.83
N TYR A 72 -2.05 -3.89 5.22
CA TYR A 72 -0.96 -4.61 4.56
C TYR A 72 -1.31 -4.92 3.09
N PHE A 73 -2.48 -5.48 2.83
CA PHE A 73 -2.92 -5.81 1.49
C PHE A 73 -3.11 -4.58 0.62
N LYS A 74 -3.69 -3.49 1.17
CA LYS A 74 -3.74 -2.21 0.45
C LYS A 74 -2.33 -1.76 0.03
N ALA A 75 -1.38 -1.74 0.96
CA ALA A 75 0.00 -1.34 0.65
C ALA A 75 0.66 -2.24 -0.41
N ARG A 76 0.48 -3.56 -0.32
CA ARG A 76 0.99 -4.52 -1.31
C ARG A 76 0.40 -4.32 -2.70
N VAL A 77 -0.93 -4.24 -2.81
CA VAL A 77 -1.60 -3.98 -4.11
C VAL A 77 -1.13 -2.67 -4.73
N MET A 78 -0.91 -1.64 -3.91
CA MET A 78 -0.38 -0.36 -4.37
C MET A 78 1.06 -0.48 -4.89
N ILE A 79 1.93 -1.25 -4.21
CA ILE A 79 3.29 -1.54 -4.69
C ILE A 79 3.26 -2.30 -6.01
N ASP A 80 2.45 -3.35 -6.12
CA ASP A 80 2.37 -4.18 -7.33
C ASP A 80 1.89 -3.34 -8.54
N LYS A 81 0.93 -2.44 -8.34
CA LYS A 81 0.50 -1.47 -9.36
C LYS A 81 1.63 -0.53 -9.78
N ILE A 82 2.41 -0.04 -8.82
CA ILE A 82 3.57 0.82 -9.11
C ILE A 82 4.62 0.06 -9.92
N GLU A 83 4.90 -1.20 -9.56
CA GLU A 83 5.86 -2.05 -10.29
C GLU A 83 5.39 -2.28 -11.73
N THR A 84 4.10 -2.60 -11.92
CA THR A 84 3.47 -2.72 -13.24
C THR A 84 3.64 -1.44 -14.08
N ILE A 85 3.43 -0.26 -13.48
CA ILE A 85 3.59 1.04 -14.15
C ILE A 85 5.06 1.33 -14.50
N LEU A 86 6.00 0.91 -13.65
CA LEU A 86 7.43 1.14 -13.86
C LEU A 86 8.06 0.16 -14.85
N GLY A 87 7.40 -0.95 -15.17
CA GLY A 87 7.88 -1.97 -16.10
C GLY A 87 8.94 -2.89 -15.49
N ASN A 88 8.86 -3.13 -14.18
CA ASN A 88 9.68 -4.12 -13.47
C ASN A 88 8.91 -5.43 -13.26
#